data_AF-A0A2D6XGX8-F1
#
_entry.id   AF-A0A2D6XGX8-F1
#
_cell.length_a   1.000
_cell.length_b   1.000
_cell.length_c   1.000
_cell.angle_alpha   90.00
_cell.angle_beta   90.00
_cell.angle_gamma   90.00
#
_symmetry.space_group_name_H-M   'P 1'
#
loop_
_entity.id
_entity.type
_entity.pdbx_description
1 polymer ?
#
loop_
_entity_poly.entity_id
_entity_poly.type
_entity_poly.pdbx_seq_one_letter_code
_entity_poly.pdbx_strand_id
1 'polypeptide(L)'
;MTPDEADRILFRISSIWPQTTITDGTISIWRSYLQEPTYTFDTVTRAVDRLAGESKWWPPWATLVETVAATKRADDSTTRGLPEGDRQCLPLAESAKRAHATRMLLCECETC
;
A
#
# COMPACT_ATOMS: atom_id res chain seq x y z
N MET A 1 16.44 11.02 -2.76
CA MET A 1 16.06 12.26 -3.49
C MET A 1 17.05 13.37 -3.15
N THR A 2 17.06 14.50 -3.87
CA THR A 2 17.92 15.66 -3.54
C THR A 2 17.40 16.43 -2.32
N PRO A 3 18.22 17.28 -1.67
CA PRO A 3 17.76 18.10 -0.54
C PRO A 3 16.59 19.02 -0.90
N ASP A 4 16.62 19.65 -2.07
CA ASP A 4 15.54 20.49 -2.58
C ASP A 4 14.24 19.70 -2.81
N GLU A 5 14.34 18.47 -3.32
CA GLU A 5 13.20 17.57 -3.48
C GLU A 5 12.59 17.19 -2.13
N ALA A 6 13.42 16.90 -1.13
CA ALA A 6 12.95 16.62 0.23
C ALA A 6 12.21 17.83 0.83
N ASP A 7 12.72 19.04 0.64
CA ASP A 7 12.06 20.27 1.11
C ASP A 7 10.71 20.48 0.42
N ARG A 8 10.61 20.20 -0.87
CA ARG A 8 9.34 20.25 -1.61
C ARG A 8 8.30 19.28 -1.06
N ILE A 9 8.73 18.05 -0.69
CA ILE A 9 7.84 17.08 -0.04
C ILE A 9 7.39 17.60 1.32
N LEU A 10 8.31 18.08 2.16
CA LEU A 10 7.98 18.58 3.49
C LEU A 10 7.04 19.78 3.43
N PHE A 11 7.26 20.68 2.47
CA PHE A 11 6.37 21.79 2.18
C PHE A 11 4.98 21.31 1.71
N ARG A 12 4.92 20.28 0.86
CA ARG A 12 3.65 19.69 0.44
C ARG A 12 2.89 19.13 1.64
N ILE A 13 3.54 18.33 2.48
CA ILE A 13 2.94 17.73 3.68
C ILE A 13 2.42 18.83 4.62
N SER A 14 3.18 19.91 4.85
CA SER A 14 2.70 21.02 5.69
C SER A 14 1.55 21.82 5.09
N SER A 15 1.47 21.93 3.77
CA SER A 15 0.32 22.55 3.12
C SER A 15 -0.96 21.70 3.18
N ILE A 16 -0.84 20.37 3.26
CA ILE A 16 -1.98 19.44 3.35
C ILE A 16 -2.57 19.46 4.77
N TRP A 17 -1.71 19.54 5.80
CA TRP A 17 -2.12 19.53 7.22
C TRP A 17 -1.68 20.82 7.94
N PRO A 18 -2.23 22.00 7.58
CA PRO A 18 -1.80 23.29 8.13
C PRO A 18 -2.09 23.47 9.63
N GLN A 19 -3.02 22.68 10.17
CA GLN A 19 -3.42 22.72 11.58
C GLN A 19 -2.39 22.08 12.53
N THR A 20 -1.42 21.31 12.01
CA THR A 20 -0.44 20.62 12.85
C THR A 20 0.85 21.42 12.94
N THR A 21 1.17 21.90 14.13
CA THR A 21 2.47 22.50 14.43
C THR A 21 3.53 21.41 14.61
N ILE A 22 4.42 21.30 13.63
CA ILE A 22 5.57 20.40 13.67
C ILE A 22 6.78 21.18 14.16
N THR A 23 7.59 20.57 15.03
CA THR A 23 8.85 21.21 15.50
C THR A 23 9.92 21.17 14.40
N ASP A 24 10.79 22.18 14.37
CA ASP A 24 11.92 22.24 13.41
C ASP A 24 12.82 21.00 13.49
N GLY A 25 13.00 20.44 14.69
CA GLY A 25 13.75 19.20 14.89
C GLY A 25 13.14 18.00 14.16
N THR A 26 11.81 17.86 14.17
CA THR A 26 11.11 16.81 13.43
C THR A 26 11.27 17.00 11.92
N ILE A 27 11.13 18.23 11.42
CA ILE A 27 11.31 18.56 10.00
C ILE A 27 12.73 18.20 9.55
N SER A 28 13.75 18.56 10.35
CA SER A 28 15.15 18.24 10.05
C SER A 28 15.41 16.73 10.02
N ILE A 29 14.81 15.96 10.92
CA ILE A 29 14.94 14.49 10.96
C ILE A 29 14.30 13.88 9.71
N TRP A 30 13.07 14.31 9.37
CA TRP A 30 12.37 13.81 8.19
C TRP A 30 13.10 14.16 6.90
N ARG A 31 13.69 15.36 6.81
CA ARG A 31 14.52 15.77 5.68
C ARG A 31 15.71 14.82 5.48
N SER A 32 16.35 14.40 6.56
CA SER A 32 17.47 13.44 6.50
C SER A 32 17.00 12.07 6.03
N TYR A 33 15.87 11.57 6.53
CA TYR A 33 15.35 10.26 6.11
C TYR A 33 14.87 10.26 4.66
N LEU A 34 14.20 11.31 4.21
CA LEU A 34 13.73 11.44 2.82
C LEU A 34 14.90 11.41 1.82
N GLN A 35 16.09 11.85 2.22
CA GLN A 35 17.28 11.79 1.37
C GLN A 35 17.85 10.38 1.19
N GLU A 36 17.44 9.39 1.99
CA GLU A 36 17.89 8.01 1.80
C GLU A 36 17.54 7.51 0.38
N PRO A 37 18.41 6.68 -0.23
CA PRO A 37 18.25 6.24 -1.63
C PRO A 37 16.96 5.45 -1.87
N THR A 38 16.40 4.86 -0.80
CA THR A 38 15.12 4.14 -0.84
C THR A 38 13.95 5.06 -1.20
N TYR A 39 14.02 6.36 -0.92
CA TYR A 39 12.91 7.29 -1.11
C TYR A 39 13.14 8.16 -2.36
N THR A 40 12.38 7.86 -3.40
CA THR A 40 12.32 8.66 -4.64
C THR A 40 11.24 9.74 -4.50
N PHE A 41 11.47 10.88 -5.14
CA PHE A 41 10.55 12.01 -5.07
C PHE A 41 9.13 11.63 -5.54
N ASP A 42 9.03 10.91 -6.66
CA ASP A 42 7.75 10.47 -7.23
C ASP A 42 6.97 9.53 -6.31
N THR A 43 7.60 8.45 -5.83
CA THR A 43 6.94 7.46 -4.98
C THR A 43 6.46 8.08 -3.66
N VAL A 44 7.27 8.95 -3.06
CA VAL A 44 6.88 9.63 -1.82
C VAL A 44 5.75 10.63 -2.08
N THR A 45 5.79 11.38 -3.18
CA THR A 45 4.70 12.30 -3.53
C THR A 45 3.37 11.56 -3.64
N ARG A 46 3.35 10.43 -4.37
CA ARG A 46 2.15 9.60 -4.53
C ARG A 46 1.67 9.00 -3.21
N ALA A 47 2.60 8.59 -2.34
CA ALA A 47 2.25 8.10 -1.01
C ALA A 47 1.64 9.20 -0.13
N VAL A 48 2.18 10.43 -0.18
CA VAL A 48 1.64 11.59 0.54
C VAL A 48 0.23 11.94 0.05
N ASP A 49 0.01 11.95 -1.27
CA ASP A 49 -1.30 12.25 -1.84
C ASP A 49 -2.36 11.21 -1.45
N ARG A 50 -1.97 9.93 -1.40
CA ARG A 50 -2.82 8.87 -0.88
C ARG A 50 -3.17 9.09 0.58
N LEU A 51 -2.17 9.39 1.42
CA LEU A 51 -2.38 9.67 2.84
C LEU A 51 -3.27 10.90 3.08
N ALA A 52 -3.19 11.91 2.22
CA ALA A 52 -4.06 13.08 2.29
C ALA A 52 -5.55 12.71 2.14
N GLY A 53 -5.86 11.66 1.37
CA GLY A 53 -7.22 11.13 1.25
C GLY A 53 -7.68 10.29 2.44
N GLU A 54 -6.74 9.66 3.17
CA GLU A 54 -7.03 8.70 4.25
C GLU A 54 -6.97 9.34 5.65
N SER A 55 -6.09 10.33 5.86
CA SER A 55 -5.80 10.94 7.17
C SER A 55 -6.12 12.43 7.22
N LYS A 56 -6.79 12.84 8.31
CA LYS A 56 -7.06 14.26 8.62
C LYS A 56 -5.92 14.95 9.36
N TRP A 57 -4.90 14.21 9.80
CA TRP A 57 -3.81 14.72 10.63
C TRP A 57 -2.46 14.41 10.01
N TRP A 58 -1.45 15.20 10.36
CA TRP A 58 -0.07 14.94 9.98
C TRP A 58 0.33 13.50 10.36
N PRO A 59 0.79 12.69 9.40
CA PRO A 59 1.03 11.28 9.66
C PRO A 59 2.29 11.07 10.50
N PRO A 60 2.34 10.03 11.36
CA PRO A 60 3.60 9.53 11.90
C PRO A 60 4.56 9.09 10.77
N TRP A 61 5.87 9.16 11.02
CA TRP A 61 6.86 8.72 10.03
C TRP A 61 6.66 7.26 9.59
N ALA A 62 6.37 6.37 10.53
CA ALA A 62 6.11 4.95 10.25
C ALA A 62 4.95 4.76 9.24
N THR A 63 3.87 5.53 9.39
CA THR A 63 2.72 5.49 8.48
C THR A 63 3.09 5.95 7.06
N LEU A 64 3.95 6.97 6.94
CA LEU A 64 4.48 7.38 5.64
C LEU A 64 5.31 6.26 5.00
N VAL A 65 6.20 5.63 5.76
CA VAL A 65 7.05 4.53 5.28
C VAL A 65 6.20 3.34 4.82
N GLU A 66 5.19 2.95 5.58
CA GLU A 66 4.26 1.88 5.21
C GLU A 66 3.52 2.21 3.92
N THR A 67 3.06 3.46 3.77
CA THR A 67 2.36 3.90 2.56
C THR A 67 3.30 3.91 1.35
N VAL A 68 4.54 4.39 1.51
CA VAL A 68 5.56 4.32 0.46
C VAL A 68 5.81 2.88 0.04
N ALA A 69 5.94 1.95 1.00
CA ALA A 69 6.11 0.54 0.70
C ALA A 69 4.89 -0.05 -0.02
N ALA A 70 3.68 0.35 0.36
CA ALA A 70 2.46 -0.05 -0.34
C ALA A 70 2.41 0.50 -1.78
N THR A 71 2.79 1.76 -2.00
CA THR A 71 2.87 2.37 -3.34
C THR A 71 3.86 1.63 -4.22
N LYS A 72 5.05 1.30 -3.71
CA LYS A 72 6.03 0.50 -4.46
C LYS A 72 5.49 -0.87 -4.86
N ARG A 73 4.85 -1.59 -3.94
CA ARG A 73 4.23 -2.90 -4.23
C ARG A 73 3.15 -2.79 -5.30
N ALA A 74 2.36 -1.70 -5.29
CA ALA A 74 1.35 -1.46 -6.30
C ALA A 74 1.96 -1.25 -7.70
N ASP A 75 3.06 -0.51 -7.79
CA ASP A 75 3.79 -0.31 -9.04
C ASP A 75 4.40 -1.61 -9.58
N ASP A 76 5.00 -2.42 -8.69
CA ASP A 76 5.54 -3.74 -9.03
C ASP A 76 4.44 -4.70 -9.51
N SER A 77 3.27 -4.66 -8.88
CA SER A 77 2.11 -5.49 -9.26
C SER A 77 1.49 -5.11 -10.59
N THR A 78 1.70 -3.87 -11.05
CA THR A 78 1.24 -3.43 -12.38
C THR A 78 2.18 -3.93 -13.48
N THR A 79 3.46 -4.14 -13.16
CA THR A 79 4.47 -4.62 -14.12
C THR A 79 4.47 -6.15 -14.24
N ARG A 80 4.16 -6.87 -13.15
CA ARG A 80 3.76 -8.27 -13.22
C ARG A 80 2.29 -8.31 -13.62
N GLY A 81 2.03 -8.24 -14.93
CA GLY A 81 0.76 -8.73 -15.46
C GLY A 81 0.44 -10.04 -14.75
N LEU A 82 -0.73 -10.13 -14.12
CA LEU A 82 -1.28 -11.43 -13.75
C LEU A 82 -1.08 -12.31 -14.97
N PRO A 83 -0.51 -13.54 -14.84
CA PRO A 83 -0.52 -14.45 -15.99
C PRO A 83 -1.96 -14.44 -16.48
N GLU A 84 -2.17 -14.12 -17.76
CA GLU A 84 -3.49 -14.14 -18.37
C GLU A 84 -4.05 -15.50 -18.02
N GLY A 85 -4.89 -15.53 -16.99
CA GLY A 85 -5.47 -16.75 -16.51
C GLY A 85 -6.32 -17.18 -17.66
N ASP A 86 -5.85 -18.17 -18.40
CA ASP A 86 -6.59 -18.85 -19.44
C ASP A 86 -7.97 -19.06 -18.84
N ARG A 87 -8.94 -18.27 -19.28
CA ARG A 87 -10.32 -18.37 -18.83
C ARG A 87 -10.86 -19.63 -19.49
N GLN A 88 -10.35 -20.78 -19.07
CA GLN A 88 -11.11 -22.01 -19.10
C GLN A 88 -12.25 -21.77 -18.13
N CYS A 89 -13.33 -21.18 -18.66
CA CYS A 89 -14.66 -21.34 -18.12
C CYS A 89 -14.89 -22.84 -18.02
N LEU A 90 -14.58 -23.41 -16.86
CA LEU A 90 -14.99 -24.76 -16.53
C LEU A 90 -16.51 -24.80 -16.71
N PRO A 91 -17.05 -25.66 -17.60
CA PRO A 91 -18.49 -25.75 -17.79
C PRO A 91 -19.14 -26.09 -16.45
N LEU A 92 -20.20 -25.34 -16.09
CA LEU A 92 -20.97 -25.42 -14.83
C LEU A 92 -21.29 -26.86 -14.35
N ALA A 93 -21.34 -27.82 -15.27
CA ALA A 93 -21.57 -29.23 -14.99
C ALA A 93 -20.48 -29.90 -14.13
N GLU A 94 -19.23 -29.43 -14.19
CA GLU A 94 -18.12 -30.04 -13.45
C GLU A 94 -17.99 -29.50 -12.01
N SER A 95 -18.36 -28.24 -11.80
CA SER A 95 -18.37 -27.59 -10.47
C SER A 95 -19.42 -28.19 -9.53
N ALA A 96 -20.57 -28.65 -10.07
CA ALA A 96 -21.62 -29.29 -9.28
C ALA A 96 -21.20 -30.65 -8.71
N LYS A 97 -20.36 -31.41 -9.43
CA LYS A 97 -19.87 -32.73 -8.97
C LYS A 97 -18.86 -32.61 -7.83
N ARG A 98 -18.00 -31.59 -7.86
CA ARG A 98 -17.02 -31.34 -6.78
C ARG A 98 -17.67 -30.83 -5.50
N ALA A 99 -18.69 -29.98 -5.59
CA ALA A 99 -19.43 -29.51 -4.41
C ALA A 99 -20.16 -30.64 -3.68
N HIS A 100 -20.63 -31.68 -4.39
CA HIS A 100 -21.27 -32.83 -3.76
C HIS A 100 -20.28 -33.75 -3.03
N ALA A 101 -19.08 -33.96 -3.60
CA ALA A 101 -18.05 -34.81 -3.01
C ALA A 101 -17.48 -34.24 -1.69
N THR A 102 -17.31 -32.91 -1.58
CA THR A 102 -16.82 -32.28 -0.35
C THR A 102 -17.86 -32.26 0.77
N ARG A 103 -19.15 -32.33 0.45
CA ARG A 103 -20.23 -32.36 1.46
C ARG A 103 -20.46 -33.76 2.06
N MET A 104 -19.97 -34.84 1.44
CA MET A 104 -20.04 -36.18 2.03
C MET A 104 -18.88 -36.47 3.01
N LEU A 105 -17.68 -35.93 2.78
CA LEU A 105 -16.51 -36.18 3.63
C LEU A 105 -16.57 -35.50 5.02
N LEU A 106 -17.54 -34.61 5.26
CA LEU A 106 -17.73 -33.95 6.56
C LEU A 106 -18.82 -34.61 7.42
N CYS A 107 -19.51 -35.65 6.93
CA CYS A 107 -20.56 -36.33 7.69
C CYS A 107 -20.12 -37.66 8.33
N GLU A 108 -18.88 -38.11 8.14
CA GLU A 108 -18.37 -39.38 8.70
C GLU A 108 -17.46 -39.22 9.94
N CYS A 109 -17.38 -38.03 10.55
CA CYS A 109 -16.55 -37.79 11.75
C CYS A 109 -17.32 -37.48 13.05
N GLU A 110 -18.66 -37.59 13.08
CA GLU A 110 -19.45 -37.42 14.31
C GLU A 110 -20.46 -38.56 14.48
N THR A 111 -20.02 -39.74 14.91
CA THR A 111 -20.66 -40.51 16.01
C THR A 111 -19.83 -41.74 16.39
N CYS A 112 -19.47 -41.81 17.69
CA CYS A 112 -19.06 -42.94 18.53
C CYS A 112 -18.42 -44.20 17.91
#